data_AF-A0A6G3LLP2-F1
#
_entry.id   AF-A0A6G3LLP2-F1
#
_cell.length_a   1.000
_cell.length_b   1.000
_cell.length_c   1.000
_cell.angle_alpha   90.00
_cell.angle_beta   90.00
_cell.angle_gamma   90.00
#
_symmetry.space_group_name_H-M   'P 1'
#
loop_
_entity.id
_entity.type
_entity.pdbx_description
1 polymer ?
#
loop_
_entity_poly.entity_id
_entity_poly.type
_entity_poly.pdbx_seq_one_letter_code
_entity_poly.pdbx_strand_id
1 'polypeptide(L)'
;MAPTTRAFTEEKDIEELEESSVQFQALERRILEILREAGDNGILQREIWKKLDLDSRKGLKILRKLEAQGLLVKEQVTYKGRKTYILRLARKHEEIRLPDFLDNIPCFYCPYMQKCASGEREIYSCPKLQEWLEKDD
;
A
#
# COMPACT_ATOMS: atom_id res chain seq x y z
N MET A 1 12.28 -14.46 -44.39
CA MET A 1 11.92 -14.77 -43.00
C MET A 1 11.04 -13.64 -42.50
N ALA A 2 9.73 -13.84 -42.46
CA ALA A 2 8.81 -12.88 -41.86
C ALA A 2 8.95 -12.94 -40.33
N PRO A 3 8.99 -11.80 -39.61
CA PRO A 3 8.97 -11.82 -38.16
C PRO A 3 7.60 -12.36 -37.74
N THR A 4 7.61 -13.47 -37.01
CA THR A 4 6.42 -14.00 -36.34
C THR A 4 6.05 -13.03 -35.24
N THR A 5 5.00 -12.23 -35.47
CA THR A 5 4.32 -11.46 -34.43
C THR A 5 3.85 -12.45 -33.37
N ARG A 6 4.61 -12.63 -32.28
CA ARG A 6 4.12 -13.31 -31.09
C ARG A 6 2.95 -12.47 -30.58
N ALA A 7 1.74 -12.99 -30.73
CA ALA A 7 0.58 -12.41 -30.08
C ALA A 7 0.83 -12.50 -28.56
N PHE A 8 1.05 -11.34 -27.95
CA PHE A 8 1.15 -11.13 -26.51
C PHE A 8 -0.23 -11.27 -25.86
N THR A 9 -0.81 -12.46 -25.92
CA THR A 9 -2.13 -12.75 -25.34
C THR A 9 -2.07 -14.07 -24.61
N GLU A 10 -1.12 -14.24 -23.69
CA GLU A 10 -1.27 -15.26 -22.66
C GLU A 10 -2.27 -14.73 -21.62
N GLU A 11 -3.10 -15.61 -21.04
CA GLU A 11 -4.11 -15.21 -20.04
C GLU A 11 -3.51 -14.43 -18.87
N LYS A 12 -2.24 -14.72 -18.53
CA LYS A 12 -1.48 -14.01 -17.50
C LYS A 12 -1.25 -12.53 -17.81
N ASP A 13 -0.94 -12.19 -19.06
CA ASP A 13 -0.71 -10.81 -19.48
C ASP A 13 -1.98 -9.97 -19.35
N ILE A 14 -3.15 -10.59 -19.63
CA ILE A 14 -4.46 -9.96 -19.52
C ILE A 14 -4.83 -9.71 -18.05
N GLU A 15 -4.53 -10.65 -17.16
CA GLU A 15 -4.77 -10.49 -15.72
C GLU A 15 -3.91 -9.38 -15.11
N GLU A 16 -2.63 -9.28 -15.50
CA GLU A 16 -1.70 -8.26 -15.01
C GLU A 16 -2.11 -6.84 -15.47
N LEU A 17 -2.59 -6.72 -16.71
CA LEU A 17 -3.17 -5.47 -17.23
C LEU A 17 -4.46 -5.07 -16.50
N GLU A 18 -5.33 -6.02 -16.16
CA GLU A 18 -6.53 -5.74 -15.37
C GLU A 18 -6.19 -5.28 -13.95
N GLU A 19 -5.21 -5.93 -13.29
CA GLU A 19 -4.80 -5.62 -11.93
C GLU A 19 -4.06 -4.28 -11.80
N SER A 20 -3.42 -3.82 -12.88
CA SER A 20 -2.81 -2.50 -12.97
C SER A 20 -3.80 -1.40 -13.36
N SER A 21 -5.03 -1.75 -13.75
CA SER A 21 -6.05 -0.78 -14.12
C SER A 21 -6.40 0.14 -12.94
N VAL A 22 -6.69 1.41 -13.27
CA VAL A 22 -7.07 2.44 -12.28
C VAL A 22 -8.29 2.01 -11.47
N GLN A 23 -9.26 1.34 -12.10
CA GLN A 23 -10.46 0.85 -11.41
C GLN A 23 -10.14 -0.22 -10.37
N PHE A 24 -9.18 -1.10 -10.65
CA PHE A 24 -8.77 -2.14 -9.72
C PHE A 24 -8.10 -1.53 -8.49
N GLN A 25 -7.16 -0.61 -8.69
CA GLN A 25 -6.48 0.10 -7.60
C GLN A 25 -7.44 0.97 -6.76
N ALA A 26 -8.47 1.57 -7.38
CA ALA A 26 -9.48 2.33 -6.66
C ALA A 26 -10.29 1.43 -5.72
N LEU A 27 -10.65 0.22 -6.16
CA LEU A 27 -11.36 -0.76 -5.33
C LEU A 27 -10.48 -1.31 -4.21
N GLU A 28 -9.19 -1.57 -4.46
CA GLU A 28 -8.23 -1.95 -3.42
C GLU A 28 -8.20 -0.92 -2.28
N ARG A 29 -8.00 0.37 -2.63
CA ARG A 29 -7.97 1.48 -1.66
C ARG A 29 -9.27 1.56 -0.87
N ARG A 30 -10.41 1.43 -1.55
CA ARG A 30 -11.73 1.51 -0.90
C ARG A 30 -11.99 0.34 0.05
N ILE A 31 -11.54 -0.86 -0.28
CA ILE A 31 -11.61 -2.01 0.64
C ILE A 31 -10.77 -1.74 1.88
N LEU A 32 -9.53 -1.25 1.73
CA LEU A 32 -8.66 -0.94 2.87
C LEU A 32 -9.22 0.18 3.75
N GLU A 33 -9.87 1.20 3.18
CA GLU A 33 -10.61 2.22 3.94
C GLU A 33 -11.74 1.62 4.77
N ILE A 34 -12.57 0.75 4.17
CA ILE A 34 -13.65 0.07 4.91
C ILE A 34 -13.09 -0.78 6.05
N LEU A 35 -11.97 -1.49 5.83
CA LEU A 35 -11.33 -2.27 6.88
C LEU A 35 -10.75 -1.38 7.99
N ARG A 36 -10.23 -0.20 7.65
CA ARG A 36 -9.75 0.79 8.61
C ARG A 36 -10.88 1.31 9.49
N GLU A 37 -12.01 1.66 8.88
CA GLU A 37 -13.21 2.11 9.60
C GLU A 37 -13.80 1.01 10.50
N ALA A 38 -13.70 -0.26 10.08
CA ALA A 38 -14.18 -1.40 10.86
C ALA A 38 -13.30 -1.72 12.10
N GLY A 39 -12.03 -1.31 12.09
CA GLY A 39 -11.10 -1.51 13.20
C GLY A 39 -10.86 -2.98 13.55
N ASP A 40 -10.56 -3.25 14.82
CA ASP A 40 -10.26 -4.61 15.33
C ASP A 40 -11.45 -5.58 15.24
N ASN A 41 -12.68 -5.07 15.25
CA ASN A 41 -13.87 -5.91 15.08
C ASN A 41 -13.89 -6.55 13.69
N GLY A 42 -13.33 -5.88 12.69
CA GLY A 42 -13.38 -6.31 11.30
C GLY A 42 -14.77 -6.22 10.70
N ILE A 43 -14.89 -6.69 9.47
CA ILE A 43 -16.14 -6.67 8.71
C ILE A 43 -16.34 -7.98 7.96
N LEU A 44 -17.58 -8.42 7.84
CA LEU A 44 -17.90 -9.62 7.08
C LEU A 44 -17.68 -9.40 5.59
N GLN A 45 -17.06 -10.37 4.91
CA GLN A 45 -16.77 -10.28 3.48
C GLN A 45 -17.99 -9.90 2.62
N ARG A 46 -19.17 -10.47 2.94
CA ARG A 46 -20.40 -10.15 2.21
C ARG A 46 -20.87 -8.70 2.38
N GLU A 47 -20.48 -8.03 3.46
CA GLU A 47 -20.86 -6.64 3.72
C GLU A 47 -19.99 -5.69 2.91
N ILE A 48 -18.73 -6.05 2.65
CA ILE A 48 -17.87 -5.33 1.70
C ILE A 48 -18.51 -5.30 0.31
N TRP A 49 -18.99 -6.45 -0.18
CA TRP A 49 -19.66 -6.52 -1.49
C TRP A 49 -20.89 -5.62 -1.57
N LYS A 50 -21.70 -5.61 -0.51
CA LYS A 50 -22.88 -4.73 -0.42
C LYS A 50 -22.51 -3.25 -0.37
N LYS A 51 -21.43 -2.89 0.35
CA LYS A 51 -20.97 -1.51 0.48
C LYS A 51 -20.36 -0.96 -0.82
N LEU A 52 -19.73 -1.83 -1.62
CA LEU A 52 -19.00 -1.45 -2.83
C LEU A 52 -19.74 -1.78 -4.13
N ASP A 53 -20.95 -2.33 -4.05
CA ASP A 53 -21.71 -2.88 -5.19
C ASP A 53 -20.82 -3.75 -6.10
N LEU A 54 -20.07 -4.67 -5.47
CA LEU A 54 -19.00 -5.43 -6.13
C LEU A 54 -19.39 -6.90 -6.34
N ASP A 55 -19.07 -7.42 -7.52
CA ASP A 55 -19.19 -8.84 -7.80
C ASP A 55 -18.19 -9.67 -6.98
N SER A 56 -18.65 -10.82 -6.48
CA SER A 56 -17.86 -11.71 -5.62
C SER A 56 -16.57 -12.22 -6.26
N ARG A 57 -16.52 -12.42 -7.58
CA ARG A 57 -15.30 -12.91 -8.28
C ARG A 57 -14.23 -11.83 -8.31
N LYS A 58 -14.61 -10.62 -8.73
CA LYS A 58 -13.71 -9.46 -8.77
C LYS A 58 -13.22 -9.11 -7.36
N GLY A 59 -14.12 -9.13 -6.39
CA GLY A 59 -13.81 -8.93 -4.98
C GLY A 59 -12.83 -9.97 -4.43
N LEU A 60 -13.04 -11.26 -4.73
CA LEU A 60 -12.13 -12.31 -4.29
C LEU A 60 -10.72 -12.17 -4.89
N LYS A 61 -10.60 -11.73 -6.16
CA LYS A 61 -9.29 -11.46 -6.79
C LYS A 61 -8.54 -10.36 -6.03
N ILE A 62 -9.23 -9.25 -5.74
CA ILE A 62 -8.65 -8.14 -4.97
C ILE A 62 -8.25 -8.60 -3.56
N LEU A 63 -9.13 -9.32 -2.84
CA LEU A 63 -8.81 -9.79 -1.49
C LEU A 63 -7.61 -10.73 -1.46
N ARG A 64 -7.48 -11.63 -2.44
CA ARG A 64 -6.31 -12.53 -2.53
C ARG A 64 -5.02 -11.75 -2.72
N LYS A 65 -5.03 -10.72 -3.56
CA LYS A 65 -3.86 -9.86 -3.78
C LYS A 65 -3.49 -9.09 -2.52
N LEU A 66 -4.48 -8.47 -1.86
CA LEU A 66 -4.26 -7.74 -0.60
C LEU A 66 -3.78 -8.66 0.54
N GLU A 67 -4.29 -9.90 0.59
CA GLU A 67 -3.84 -10.94 1.54
C GLU A 67 -2.40 -11.38 1.23
N ALA A 68 -2.05 -11.60 -0.04
CA ALA A 68 -0.70 -11.94 -0.47
C ALA A 68 0.31 -10.81 -0.18
N GLN A 69 -0.12 -9.55 -0.28
CA GLN A 69 0.67 -8.39 0.13
C GLN A 69 0.74 -8.22 1.66
N GLY A 70 -0.01 -9.02 2.43
CA GLY A 70 -0.05 -8.93 3.88
C GLY A 70 -0.72 -7.66 4.41
N LEU A 71 -1.60 -7.04 3.63
CA LEU A 71 -2.33 -5.80 4.01
C LEU A 71 -3.61 -6.09 4.81
N LEU A 72 -4.17 -7.28 4.64
CA LEU A 72 -5.34 -7.75 5.37
C LEU A 72 -5.18 -9.19 5.82
N VAL A 73 -6.01 -9.58 6.79
CA VAL A 73 -6.15 -10.96 7.25
C VAL A 73 -7.62 -11.38 7.19
N LYS A 74 -7.86 -12.64 6.86
CA LYS A 74 -9.20 -13.25 6.88
C LYS A 74 -9.27 -14.33 7.95
N GLU A 75 -10.35 -14.35 8.71
CA GLU A 75 -10.62 -15.37 9.71
C GLU A 75 -11.98 -16.01 9.42
N GLN A 76 -12.03 -17.35 9.44
CA GLN A 76 -13.26 -18.07 9.19
C GLN A 76 -14.15 -18.03 10.43
N VAL A 77 -15.39 -17.59 10.26
CA VAL A 77 -16.38 -17.49 11.33
C VAL A 77 -17.71 -18.11 10.91
N THR A 78 -18.48 -18.61 11.88
CA THR A 78 -19.85 -19.08 11.62
C THR A 78 -20.82 -17.95 11.94
N TYR A 79 -21.51 -17.45 10.92
CA TYR A 79 -22.53 -16.43 11.08
C TYR A 79 -23.89 -16.95 10.62
N LYS A 80 -24.88 -16.97 11.51
CA LYS A 80 -26.24 -17.51 11.26
C LYS A 80 -26.21 -18.92 10.64
N GLY A 81 -25.38 -19.81 11.21
CA GLY A 81 -25.26 -21.20 10.77
C GLY A 81 -24.52 -21.41 9.44
N ARG A 82 -23.99 -20.36 8.82
CA ARG A 82 -23.20 -20.44 7.59
C ARG A 82 -21.76 -20.00 7.85
N LYS A 83 -20.81 -20.75 7.28
CA LYS A 83 -19.39 -20.37 7.26
C LYS A 83 -19.22 -19.10 6.42
N THR A 84 -18.54 -18.12 6.97
CA THR A 84 -18.19 -16.86 6.30
C THR A 84 -16.81 -16.41 6.78
N TYR A 85 -16.34 -15.27 6.28
CA TYR A 85 -15.06 -14.71 6.65
C TYR A 85 -15.24 -13.31 7.21
N ILE A 86 -14.58 -13.05 8.32
CA ILE A 86 -14.37 -11.70 8.83
C ILE A 86 -12.99 -11.23 8.37
N LEU A 87 -12.94 -10.03 7.82
CA LEU A 87 -11.73 -9.40 7.28
C LEU A 87 -11.30 -8.27 8.21
N ARG A 88 -10.00 -8.17 8.45
CA ARG A 88 -9.38 -7.09 9.24
C ARG A 88 -8.13 -6.59 8.51
N LEU A 89 -7.72 -5.36 8.79
CA LEU A 89 -6.38 -4.93 8.41
C LEU A 89 -5.34 -5.81 9.11
N ALA A 90 -4.28 -6.16 8.40
CA ALA A 90 -3.13 -6.78 9.04
C ALA A 90 -2.52 -5.74 9.99
N ARG A 91 -2.29 -6.15 11.25
CA ARG A 91 -1.75 -5.28 12.31
C ARG A 91 -0.36 -4.69 12.03
N LYS A 92 0.26 -5.01 10.89
CA LYS A 92 1.56 -4.49 10.44
C LYS A 92 1.59 -2.99 10.12
N HIS A 93 0.46 -2.31 10.23
CA HIS A 93 0.44 -0.86 10.35
C HIS A 93 0.55 -0.47 11.84
N GLU A 94 1.54 -1.01 12.56
CA GLU A 94 2.15 -0.21 13.62
C GLU A 94 2.47 1.13 12.95
N GLU A 95 2.01 2.23 13.54
CA GLU A 95 2.45 3.56 13.14
C GLU A 95 3.94 3.46 12.87
N ILE A 96 4.36 3.68 11.61
CA ILE A 96 5.79 3.77 11.31
C ILE A 96 6.23 5.01 12.08
N ARG A 97 6.66 4.80 13.31
CA ARG A 97 7.25 5.82 14.14
C ARG A 97 8.63 5.99 13.57
N LEU A 98 8.75 7.02 12.76
CA LEU A 98 10.05 7.52 12.36
C LEU A 98 10.80 7.82 13.67
N PRO A 99 12.04 7.33 13.81
CA PRO A 99 12.82 7.59 15.02
C PRO A 99 12.97 9.09 15.26
N ASP A 100 12.82 9.52 16.51
CA ASP A 100 12.86 10.94 16.90
C ASP A 100 14.17 11.65 16.49
N PHE A 101 15.28 10.90 16.35
CA PHE A 101 16.56 11.48 15.92
C PHE A 101 16.50 12.07 14.50
N LEU A 102 15.58 11.59 13.64
CA LEU A 102 15.42 12.11 12.29
C LEU A 102 14.99 13.58 12.28
N ASP A 103 14.25 14.01 13.31
CA ASP A 103 13.82 15.40 13.47
C ASP A 103 15.00 16.35 13.75
N ASN A 104 16.09 15.80 14.31
CA ASN A 104 17.30 16.56 14.59
C ASN A 104 18.19 16.72 13.36
N ILE A 105 17.98 15.93 12.29
CA ILE A 105 18.79 16.02 11.08
C ILE A 105 18.31 17.22 10.25
N PRO A 106 19.13 18.27 10.05
CA PRO A 106 18.70 19.51 9.41
C PRO A 106 18.24 19.32 7.95
N CYS A 107 18.73 18.25 7.30
CA CYS A 107 18.36 17.90 5.93
C CYS A 107 16.95 17.32 5.81
N PHE A 108 16.41 16.70 6.86
CA PHE A 108 15.12 15.98 6.81
C PHE A 108 13.94 16.90 6.46
N TYR A 109 13.96 18.13 6.97
CA TYR A 109 12.98 19.19 6.68
C TYR A 109 13.55 20.34 5.83
N CYS A 110 14.67 20.11 5.14
CA CYS A 110 15.33 21.17 4.39
C CYS A 110 14.59 21.50 3.07
N PRO A 111 14.16 22.76 2.85
CA PRO A 111 13.47 23.15 1.61
C PRO A 111 14.37 23.07 0.36
N TYR A 112 15.68 22.97 0.56
CA TYR A 112 16.67 22.87 -0.51
C TYR A 112 17.12 21.42 -0.78
N MET A 113 16.50 20.41 -0.15
CA MET A 113 16.93 19.01 -0.26
C MET A 113 17.02 18.53 -1.71
N GLN A 114 16.05 18.90 -2.56
CA GLN A 114 16.06 18.55 -3.99
C GLN A 114 17.24 19.17 -4.74
N LYS A 115 17.64 20.40 -4.40
CA LYS A 115 18.79 21.10 -5.03
C LYS A 115 20.13 20.51 -4.56
N CYS A 116 20.19 20.03 -3.33
CA CYS A 116 21.34 19.28 -2.83
C CYS A 116 21.46 17.94 -3.56
N ALA A 117 20.35 17.23 -3.75
CA ALA A 117 20.32 15.93 -4.43
C ALA A 117 20.65 16.03 -5.93
N SER A 118 20.26 17.13 -6.59
CA SER A 118 20.60 17.40 -8.00
C SER A 118 22.04 17.88 -8.19
N GLY A 119 22.77 18.18 -7.12
CA GLY A 119 24.13 18.72 -7.17
C GLY A 119 24.20 20.23 -7.48
N GLU A 120 23.06 20.94 -7.57
CA GLU A 120 23.03 22.40 -7.71
C GLU A 120 23.57 23.12 -6.48
N ARG A 121 23.63 22.44 -5.33
CA ARG A 121 24.25 22.92 -4.10
C ARG A 121 25.19 21.87 -3.55
N GLU A 122 26.40 22.31 -3.18
CA GLU A 122 27.36 21.47 -2.49
C GLU A 122 26.90 21.14 -1.06
N ILE A 123 26.81 19.85 -0.75
CA ILE A 123 26.37 19.34 0.55
C ILE A 123 27.44 19.59 1.62
N TYR A 124 28.73 19.38 1.27
CA TYR A 124 29.87 19.54 2.18
C TYR A 124 30.06 20.97 2.68
N SER A 125 29.60 21.95 1.91
CA SER A 125 29.70 23.38 2.21
C SER A 125 28.44 23.92 2.91
N CYS A 126 27.54 23.04 3.38
CA CYS A 126 26.27 23.44 3.99
C CYS A 126 26.46 23.83 5.47
N PRO A 127 26.23 25.11 5.86
CA PRO A 127 26.47 25.55 7.24
C PRO A 127 25.56 24.86 8.26
N LYS A 128 24.30 24.60 7.90
CA LYS A 128 23.34 23.91 8.77
C LYS A 128 23.74 22.47 9.07
N LEU A 129 24.31 21.79 8.06
CA LEU A 129 24.76 20.41 8.21
C LEU A 129 26.06 20.37 9.01
N GLN A 130 26.98 21.29 8.75
CA GLN A 130 28.24 21.40 9.48
C GLN A 130 28.01 21.71 10.96
N GLU A 131 27.15 22.68 11.28
CA GLU A 131 26.78 23.00 12.67
C GLU A 131 26.14 21.81 13.39
N TRP A 132 25.39 20.96 12.67
CA TRP A 132 24.82 19.74 13.23
C TRP A 132 25.90 18.68 13.48
N LEU A 133 26.82 18.48 12.55
CA LEU A 133 27.96 17.55 12.70
C LEU A 133 28.91 17.94 13.84
N GLU A 134 29.09 19.25 14.08
CA GLU A 134 29.97 19.78 15.14
C GLU A 134 29.32 19.77 16.53
N LYS A 135 28.00 19.54 16.64
CA LYS A 135 27.24 19.52 17.91
C LYS A 135 27.16 18.16 18.60
N ASP A 136 27.57 17.09 17.93
CA ASP A 136 27.52 15.70 18.46
C ASP A 136 28.77 15.29 19.26
N ASP A 137 29.66 16.24 19.63
CA ASP A 137 30.81 16.07 20.55
C ASP A 137 30.52 16.55 21.99
#